data_AF-A0A3C1GWX9-F1
#
_entry.id   AF-A0A3C1GWX9-F1
#
_cell.length_a   1.000
_cell.length_b   1.000
_cell.length_c   1.000
_cell.angle_alpha   90.00
_cell.angle_beta   90.00
_cell.angle_gamma   90.00
#
_symmetry.space_group_name_H-M   'P 1'
#
loop_
_entity.id
_entity.type
_entity.pdbx_description
1 polymer ?
#
loop_
_entity_poly.entity_id
_entity_poly.type
_entity_poly.pdbx_seq_one_letter_code
_entity_poly.pdbx_strand_id
1 'polypeptide(L)'
;MIVRFIQHSGVLIEFEDKTLLFDYWKGKLTIPLEKPLYIFISHRHSDHYTKEVLDFDGIVIADQGVNLPLDPMHHPVVPGDTIQIDDVLISVFGSTDEGVSFLVETNQRKIFHAGDLNLWHWKDESTMDEIEEARIRFENELRLIPDSPLDLAMFPVDPRLGGDFDEGARIFTLKTKPAYFLPLHFSGNAQKVQTFADWIASTATILLRSDQGVTTFEIK
;
A
#
# COMPACT_ATOMS: atom_id res chain seq x y z
N MET A 1 11.02 -12.85 -5.18
CA MET A 1 9.69 -12.18 -5.21
C MET A 1 9.74 -11.15 -6.32
N ILE A 2 8.74 -11.11 -7.20
CA ILE A 2 8.65 -10.12 -8.28
C ILE A 2 7.60 -9.09 -7.89
N VAL A 3 7.94 -7.80 -7.93
CA VAL A 3 7.03 -6.70 -7.64
C VAL A 3 6.80 -5.91 -8.91
N ARG A 4 5.55 -5.78 -9.33
CA ARG A 4 5.13 -5.02 -10.50
C ARG A 4 4.27 -3.85 -10.06
N PHE A 5 4.85 -2.66 -10.08
CA PHE A 5 4.06 -1.44 -9.97
C PHE A 5 3.27 -1.28 -11.26
N ILE A 6 1.94 -1.15 -11.17
CA ILE A 6 1.06 -1.01 -12.32
C ILE A 6 0.80 0.48 -12.56
N GLN A 7 0.13 1.13 -11.61
CA GLN A 7 -0.19 2.55 -11.66
C GLN A 7 -0.81 3.03 -10.33
N HIS A 8 -0.39 4.21 -9.85
CA HIS A 8 -0.94 4.92 -8.67
C HIS A 8 -0.82 4.11 -7.37
N SER A 9 -1.80 3.24 -7.09
CA SER A 9 -1.85 2.34 -5.92
C SER A 9 -1.80 0.87 -6.32
N GLY A 10 -1.98 0.59 -7.62
CA GLY A 10 -2.01 -0.77 -8.16
C GLY A 10 -0.65 -1.45 -8.17
N VAL A 11 -0.51 -2.55 -7.43
CA VAL A 11 0.71 -3.35 -7.37
C VAL A 11 0.40 -4.84 -7.46
N LEU A 12 1.13 -5.56 -8.31
CA LEU A 12 1.07 -7.02 -8.40
C LEU A 12 2.37 -7.59 -7.83
N ILE A 13 2.27 -8.52 -6.89
CA ILE A 13 3.41 -9.24 -6.31
C ILE A 13 3.28 -10.71 -6.67
N GLU A 14 4.31 -11.25 -7.32
CA GLU A 14 4.36 -12.66 -7.70
C GLU A 14 5.40 -13.41 -6.86
N PHE A 15 4.92 -14.47 -6.23
CA PHE A 15 5.73 -15.54 -5.67
C PHE A 15 5.75 -16.73 -6.63
N GLU A 16 6.52 -17.76 -6.29
CA GLU A 16 6.56 -18.99 -7.10
C GLU A 16 5.18 -19.68 -7.13
N ASP A 17 4.46 -19.63 -6.01
CA ASP A 17 3.27 -20.43 -5.74
C ASP A 17 1.96 -19.63 -5.66
N LYS A 18 2.00 -18.29 -5.59
CA LYS A 18 0.81 -17.42 -5.53
C LYS A 18 1.07 -16.02 -6.08
N THR A 19 0.00 -15.26 -6.25
CA THR A 19 0.03 -13.86 -6.70
C THR A 19 -0.83 -12.99 -5.78
N LEU A 20 -0.33 -11.82 -5.39
CA LEU A 20 -1.06 -10.82 -4.62
C LEU A 20 -1.27 -9.58 -5.48
N LEU A 21 -2.51 -9.13 -5.64
CA LEU A 21 -2.86 -7.92 -6.38
C LEU A 21 -3.45 -6.91 -5.40
N PHE A 22 -2.82 -5.75 -5.26
CA PHE A 22 -3.27 -4.66 -4.41
C PHE A 22 -3.84 -3.53 -5.27
N ASP A 23 -4.96 -2.95 -4.83
CA ASP A 23 -5.54 -1.68 -5.29
C ASP A 23 -5.54 -1.48 -6.82
N TYR A 24 -5.98 -2.51 -7.54
CA TYR A 24 -6.12 -2.45 -8.98
C TYR A 24 -7.32 -1.58 -9.38
N TRP A 25 -7.02 -0.48 -10.06
CA TRP A 25 -8.02 0.40 -10.65
C TRP A 25 -7.89 0.51 -12.17
N LYS A 26 -6.66 0.47 -12.70
CA LYS A 26 -6.39 0.65 -14.13
C LYS A 26 -5.03 0.09 -14.49
N GLY A 27 -4.89 -0.28 -15.77
CA GLY A 27 -3.62 -0.67 -16.38
C GLY A 27 -3.79 -1.94 -17.19
N LYS A 28 -2.77 -2.30 -17.97
CA LYS A 28 -2.76 -3.62 -18.58
C LYS A 28 -2.25 -4.60 -17.53
N LEU A 29 -3.11 -5.53 -17.13
CA LEU A 29 -2.78 -6.58 -16.18
C LEU A 29 -2.57 -7.89 -16.93
N THR A 30 -1.40 -8.52 -16.71
CA THR A 30 -1.17 -9.91 -17.11
C THR A 30 -1.01 -10.70 -15.83
N ILE A 31 -2.10 -11.24 -15.30
CA ILE A 31 -2.05 -12.12 -14.13
C ILE A 31 -1.59 -13.51 -14.59
N PRO A 32 -0.64 -14.15 -13.88
CA PRO A 32 -0.36 -15.57 -14.07
C PRO A 32 -1.56 -16.39 -13.57
N LEU A 33 -2.54 -16.65 -14.45
CA LEU A 33 -3.81 -17.33 -14.11
C LEU A 33 -3.63 -18.77 -13.58
N GLU A 34 -2.44 -19.34 -13.71
CA GLU A 34 -2.10 -20.69 -13.21
C GLU A 34 -1.80 -20.70 -11.69
N LYS A 35 -1.74 -19.54 -11.03
CA LYS A 35 -1.42 -19.40 -9.61
C LYS A 35 -2.62 -18.86 -8.84
N PRO A 36 -2.86 -19.32 -7.60
CA PRO A 36 -3.80 -18.68 -6.69
C PRO A 36 -3.59 -17.16 -6.63
N LEU A 37 -4.68 -16.43 -6.77
CA LEU A 37 -4.71 -14.98 -6.76
C LEU A 37 -5.40 -14.48 -5.49
N TYR A 38 -4.75 -13.56 -4.80
CA TYR A 38 -5.28 -12.83 -3.66
C TYR A 38 -5.42 -11.36 -4.07
N ILE A 39 -6.62 -10.81 -3.98
CA ILE A 39 -6.94 -9.45 -4.40
C ILE A 39 -7.23 -8.63 -3.15
N PHE A 40 -6.42 -7.61 -2.90
CA PHE A 40 -6.52 -6.70 -1.76
C PHE A 40 -7.06 -5.36 -2.23
N ILE A 41 -8.15 -4.90 -1.61
CA ILE A 41 -8.79 -3.62 -1.91
C ILE A 41 -8.86 -2.80 -0.63
N SER A 42 -8.04 -1.76 -0.54
CA SER A 42 -7.92 -0.93 0.66
C SER A 42 -9.16 -0.10 0.93
N HIS A 43 -9.84 0.39 -0.12
CA HIS A 43 -11.10 1.15 -0.03
C HIS A 43 -11.76 1.34 -1.40
N ARG A 44 -12.88 2.05 -1.45
CA ARG A 44 -13.76 2.12 -2.64
C ARG A 44 -13.42 3.22 -3.65
N HIS A 45 -12.44 4.09 -3.41
CA HIS A 45 -12.15 5.17 -4.35
C HIS A 45 -11.67 4.63 -5.70
N SER A 46 -12.01 5.36 -6.77
CA SER A 46 -11.83 4.91 -8.15
C SER A 46 -10.38 4.79 -8.61
N ASP A 47 -9.43 5.32 -7.84
CA ASP A 47 -8.00 5.21 -8.02
C ASP A 47 -7.37 4.05 -7.21
N HIS A 48 -8.19 3.30 -6.47
CA HIS A 48 -7.83 2.07 -5.75
C HIS A 48 -8.64 0.86 -6.22
N TYR A 49 -9.86 1.06 -6.69
CA TYR A 49 -10.77 -0.02 -7.02
C TYR A 49 -11.53 0.23 -8.32
N THR A 50 -11.54 -0.78 -9.19
CA THR A 50 -12.52 -0.91 -10.26
C THR A 50 -13.15 -2.29 -10.23
N LYS A 51 -14.47 -2.36 -10.45
CA LYS A 51 -15.26 -3.59 -10.33
C LYS A 51 -14.77 -4.72 -11.26
N GLU A 52 -14.10 -4.36 -12.34
CA GLU A 52 -13.48 -5.26 -13.31
C GLU A 52 -12.43 -6.17 -12.65
N VAL A 53 -11.87 -5.78 -11.50
CA VAL A 53 -10.96 -6.65 -10.72
C VAL A 53 -11.68 -7.88 -10.17
N LEU A 54 -13.00 -7.81 -9.97
CA LEU A 54 -13.82 -8.92 -9.47
C LEU A 54 -14.14 -9.97 -10.55
N ASP A 55 -13.80 -9.70 -11.81
CA ASP A 55 -13.94 -10.67 -12.90
C ASP A 55 -12.79 -11.71 -12.89
N PHE A 56 -11.74 -11.49 -12.09
CA PHE A 56 -10.65 -12.44 -11.91
C PHE A 56 -11.05 -13.53 -10.91
N ASP A 57 -10.70 -14.79 -11.22
CA ASP A 57 -10.84 -15.90 -10.29
C ASP A 57 -9.79 -15.78 -9.17
N GLY A 58 -10.22 -15.40 -7.98
CA GLY A 58 -9.32 -15.11 -6.86
C GLY A 58 -10.06 -14.86 -5.56
N ILE A 59 -9.29 -14.89 -4.47
CA ILE A 59 -9.78 -14.60 -3.12
C ILE A 59 -9.70 -13.09 -2.91
N VAL A 60 -10.84 -12.46 -2.60
CA VAL A 60 -10.92 -11.00 -2.44
C VAL A 60 -10.93 -10.64 -0.96
N ILE A 61 -10.01 -9.78 -0.55
CA ILE A 61 -9.89 -9.21 0.78
C ILE A 61 -10.06 -7.70 0.64
N ALA A 62 -11.16 -7.15 1.14
CA ALA A 62 -11.48 -5.76 0.93
C ALA A 62 -11.95 -5.07 2.20
N ASP A 63 -11.68 -3.78 2.35
CA ASP A 63 -12.38 -2.95 3.33
C ASP A 63 -13.90 -3.14 3.24
N GLN A 64 -14.57 -3.21 4.38
CA GLN A 64 -16.01 -3.43 4.48
C GLN A 64 -16.83 -2.34 3.76
N GLY A 65 -16.27 -1.15 3.56
CA GLY A 65 -16.88 -0.07 2.78
C GLY A 65 -16.92 -0.33 1.27
N VAL A 66 -16.24 -1.36 0.76
CA VAL A 66 -16.32 -1.82 -0.63
C VAL A 66 -17.56 -2.70 -0.79
N ASN A 67 -18.48 -2.31 -1.66
CA ASN A 67 -19.69 -3.09 -1.93
C ASN A 67 -19.37 -4.33 -2.80
N LEU A 68 -18.99 -5.43 -2.14
CA LEU A 68 -18.73 -6.72 -2.79
C LEU A 68 -20.02 -7.52 -2.99
N PRO A 69 -20.17 -8.24 -4.12
CA PRO A 69 -21.26 -9.21 -4.26
C PRO A 69 -21.05 -10.37 -3.27
N LEU A 70 -22.14 -11.03 -2.89
CA LEU A 70 -22.08 -12.20 -2.00
C LEU A 70 -21.38 -13.36 -2.70
N ASP A 71 -20.19 -13.69 -2.21
CA ASP A 71 -19.37 -14.80 -2.67
C ASP A 71 -18.57 -15.37 -1.49
N PRO A 72 -18.44 -16.69 -1.30
CA PRO A 72 -17.64 -17.27 -0.22
C PRO A 72 -16.14 -16.94 -0.31
N MET A 73 -15.63 -16.52 -1.46
CA MET A 73 -14.24 -16.07 -1.67
C MET A 73 -14.04 -14.59 -1.35
N HIS A 74 -15.10 -13.87 -0.96
CA HIS A 74 -15.04 -12.47 -0.59
C HIS A 74 -15.00 -12.30 0.93
N HIS A 75 -13.93 -11.67 1.40
CA HIS A 75 -13.64 -11.41 2.80
C HIS A 75 -13.66 -9.90 3.05
N PRO A 76 -14.82 -9.31 3.40
CA PRO A 76 -14.86 -7.95 3.91
C PRO A 76 -14.14 -7.89 5.26
N VAL A 77 -13.28 -6.89 5.46
CA VAL A 77 -12.47 -6.71 6.67
C VAL A 77 -12.58 -5.29 7.22
N VAL A 78 -12.25 -5.14 8.50
CA VAL A 78 -12.17 -3.85 9.21
C VAL A 78 -10.84 -3.73 9.97
N PRO A 79 -10.41 -2.51 10.36
CA PRO A 79 -9.22 -2.34 11.19
C PRO A 79 -9.27 -3.18 12.47
N GLY A 80 -8.16 -3.86 12.77
CA GLY A 80 -8.04 -4.79 13.90
C GLY A 80 -8.30 -6.26 13.54
N ASP A 81 -8.84 -6.55 12.35
CA ASP A 81 -8.99 -7.92 11.88
C ASP A 81 -7.64 -8.59 11.64
N THR A 82 -7.62 -9.90 11.88
CA THR A 82 -6.54 -10.79 11.46
C THR A 82 -7.16 -12.01 10.81
N ILE A 83 -6.85 -12.24 9.54
CA ILE A 83 -7.36 -13.37 8.77
C ILE A 83 -6.18 -14.22 8.29
N GLN A 84 -6.37 -15.53 8.26
CA GLN A 84 -5.41 -16.46 7.68
C GLN A 84 -6.11 -17.30 6.62
N ILE A 85 -5.57 -17.25 5.40
CA ILE A 85 -6.06 -18.00 4.25
C ILE A 85 -4.85 -18.75 3.70
N ASP A 86 -4.88 -20.08 3.79
CA ASP A 86 -3.72 -20.94 3.54
C ASP A 86 -2.47 -20.48 4.33
N ASP A 87 -1.39 -20.11 3.63
CA ASP A 87 -0.14 -19.59 4.18
C ASP A 87 -0.06 -18.06 4.22
N VAL A 88 -1.13 -17.36 3.83
CA VAL A 88 -1.22 -15.90 3.80
C VAL A 88 -1.88 -15.40 5.08
N LEU A 89 -1.08 -14.84 5.99
CA LEU A 89 -1.56 -14.17 7.20
C LEU A 89 -1.72 -12.67 6.91
N ILE A 90 -2.89 -12.11 7.18
CA ILE A 90 -3.24 -10.73 6.86
C ILE A 90 -3.69 -10.04 8.14
N SER A 91 -2.95 -9.01 8.55
CA SER A 91 -3.35 -8.11 9.64
C SER A 91 -3.81 -6.78 9.04
N VAL A 92 -4.96 -6.29 9.51
CA VAL A 92 -5.64 -5.13 8.94
C VAL A 92 -5.54 -3.95 9.92
N PHE A 93 -5.10 -2.80 9.44
CA PHE A 93 -4.96 -1.55 10.22
C PHE A 93 -5.80 -0.44 9.60
N GLY A 94 -5.96 0.67 10.31
CA GLY A 94 -6.69 1.81 9.79
C GLY A 94 -5.95 2.54 8.67
N SER A 95 -6.70 3.44 8.05
CA SER A 95 -6.24 4.47 7.14
C SER A 95 -6.64 5.82 7.72
N THR A 96 -5.84 6.85 7.49
CA THR A 96 -6.10 8.22 7.96
C THR A 96 -6.94 9.05 6.99
N ASP A 97 -7.24 8.50 5.81
CA ASP A 97 -8.23 9.02 4.86
C ASP A 97 -9.44 8.08 4.78
N GLU A 98 -9.41 7.07 3.90
CA GLU A 98 -10.46 6.05 3.79
C GLU A 98 -9.92 4.60 3.84
N GLY A 99 -10.74 3.72 4.43
CA GLY A 99 -10.59 2.27 4.46
C GLY A 99 -9.46 1.75 5.34
N VAL A 100 -8.67 0.82 4.81
CA VAL A 100 -7.70 0.02 5.59
C VAL A 100 -6.31 -0.03 4.96
N SER A 101 -5.34 -0.40 5.78
CA SER A 101 -4.00 -0.81 5.34
C SER A 101 -3.73 -2.27 5.72
N PHE A 102 -2.86 -2.94 4.97
CA PHE A 102 -2.61 -4.38 5.10
C PHE A 102 -1.16 -4.67 5.45
N LEU A 103 -0.93 -5.49 6.47
CA LEU A 103 0.32 -6.25 6.64
C LEU A 103 0.05 -7.69 6.23
N VAL A 104 0.75 -8.14 5.20
CA VAL A 104 0.67 -9.50 4.66
C VAL A 104 1.96 -10.25 4.98
N GLU A 105 1.83 -11.36 5.69
CA GLU A 105 2.92 -12.28 5.99
C GLU A 105 2.72 -13.59 5.23
N THR A 106 3.62 -13.89 4.29
CA THR A 106 3.57 -15.09 3.43
C THR A 106 4.97 -15.40 2.91
N ASN A 107 5.28 -16.65 2.57
CA ASN A 107 6.59 -17.04 2.00
C ASN A 107 7.81 -16.48 2.79
N GLN A 108 7.69 -16.40 4.13
CA GLN A 108 8.69 -15.79 5.03
C GLN A 108 8.98 -14.30 4.76
N ARG A 109 8.03 -13.58 4.17
CA ARG A 109 8.10 -12.15 3.87
C ARG A 109 7.03 -11.37 4.61
N LYS A 110 7.37 -10.13 4.98
CA LYS A 110 6.43 -9.14 5.52
C LYS A 110 6.25 -7.99 4.53
N ILE A 111 5.04 -7.85 4.01
CA ILE A 111 4.69 -6.86 2.99
C ILE A 111 3.63 -5.93 3.58
N PHE A 112 3.88 -4.63 3.57
CA PHE A 112 2.91 -3.63 4.01
C PHE A 112 2.37 -2.82 2.82
N HIS A 113 1.05 -2.79 2.66
CA HIS A 113 0.36 -1.92 1.72
C HIS A 113 -0.44 -0.88 2.50
N ALA A 114 -0.06 0.39 2.39
CA ALA A 114 -0.66 1.45 3.18
C ALA A 114 -2.07 1.83 2.73
N GLY A 115 -2.48 1.52 1.50
CA GLY A 115 -3.65 2.17 0.90
C GLY A 115 -3.43 3.68 0.97
N ASP A 116 -4.40 4.38 1.57
CA ASP A 116 -4.30 5.81 1.86
C ASP A 116 -3.90 6.14 3.31
N LEU A 117 -3.30 5.22 4.07
CA LEU A 117 -2.65 5.59 5.33
C LEU A 117 -1.47 6.53 5.05
N ASN A 118 -1.58 7.78 5.48
CA ASN A 118 -0.53 8.79 5.37
C ASN A 118 -0.70 9.92 6.41
N LEU A 119 0.30 10.78 6.52
CA LEU A 119 0.20 12.03 7.27
C LEU A 119 -0.47 13.11 6.39
N TRP A 120 -1.81 13.09 6.34
CA TRP A 120 -2.60 14.01 5.50
C TRP A 120 -2.76 15.38 6.16
N HIS A 121 -1.80 16.28 5.92
CA HIS A 121 -1.95 17.71 6.17
C HIS A 121 -1.39 18.53 5.01
N TRP A 122 -1.95 19.73 4.84
CA TRP A 122 -1.48 20.70 3.86
C TRP A 122 -0.97 21.90 4.61
N LYS A 123 0.27 21.84 5.09
CA LYS A 123 0.88 22.91 5.90
C LYS A 123 0.78 24.31 5.30
N ASP A 124 0.73 24.40 3.96
CA ASP A 124 0.59 25.66 3.23
C ASP A 124 -0.84 26.25 3.32
N GLU A 125 -1.82 25.47 3.76
CA GLU A 125 -3.25 25.82 3.80
C GLU A 125 -3.89 25.62 5.20
N SER A 126 -3.37 24.69 5.99
CA SER A 126 -3.93 24.24 7.27
C SER A 126 -3.43 25.10 8.44
N THR A 127 -4.27 25.24 9.46
CA THR A 127 -3.89 25.78 10.76
C THR A 127 -2.96 24.82 11.52
N MET A 128 -2.25 25.34 12.53
CA MET A 128 -1.40 24.50 13.38
C MET A 128 -2.18 23.40 14.11
N ASP A 129 -3.41 23.69 14.53
CA ASP A 129 -4.26 22.72 15.22
C ASP A 129 -4.68 21.58 14.26
N GLU A 130 -5.05 21.90 13.00
CA GLU A 130 -5.37 20.89 11.99
C GLU A 130 -4.17 19.99 11.63
N ILE A 131 -2.96 20.56 11.57
CA ILE A 131 -1.72 19.81 11.33
C ILE A 131 -1.46 18.85 12.49
N GLU A 132 -1.62 19.33 13.73
CA GLU A 132 -1.42 18.50 14.93
C GLU A 132 -2.47 17.38 15.03
N GLU A 133 -3.73 17.67 14.72
CA GLU A 133 -4.78 16.65 14.66
C GLU A 133 -4.49 15.58 13.59
N ALA A 134 -4.01 15.98 12.41
CA ALA A 134 -3.58 15.04 11.37
C ALA A 134 -2.41 14.17 11.84
N ARG A 135 -1.42 14.76 12.53
CA ARG A 135 -0.29 14.04 13.12
C ARG A 135 -0.75 13.03 14.17
N ILE A 136 -1.61 13.44 15.10
CA ILE A 136 -2.13 12.55 16.16
C ILE A 136 -2.90 11.37 15.54
N ARG A 137 -3.75 11.62 14.54
CA ARG A 137 -4.46 10.55 13.83
C ARG A 137 -3.49 9.56 13.19
N PHE A 138 -2.49 10.06 12.48
CA PHE A 138 -1.48 9.23 11.84
C PHE A 138 -0.63 8.43 12.84
N GLU A 139 -0.14 9.06 13.89
CA GLU A 139 0.69 8.40 14.91
C GLU A 139 -0.09 7.35 15.70
N ASN A 140 -1.39 7.56 15.93
CA ASN A 140 -2.26 6.56 16.56
C ASN A 140 -2.36 5.28 15.73
N GLU A 141 -2.55 5.38 14.41
CA GLU A 141 -2.56 4.23 13.51
C GLU A 141 -1.17 3.57 13.44
N LEU A 142 -0.11 4.37 13.31
CA LEU A 142 1.26 3.83 13.30
C LEU A 142 1.58 3.05 14.56
N ARG A 143 1.08 3.46 15.74
CA ARG A 143 1.34 2.76 17.00
C ARG A 143 0.79 1.33 17.01
N LEU A 144 -0.25 1.05 16.22
CA LEU A 144 -0.83 -0.29 16.09
C LEU A 144 0.05 -1.20 15.22
N ILE A 145 0.80 -0.62 14.29
CA ILE A 145 1.68 -1.37 13.38
C ILE A 145 2.92 -1.87 14.14
N PRO A 146 3.25 -3.18 14.06
CA PRO A 146 4.40 -3.75 14.75
C PRO A 146 5.73 -3.09 14.40
N ASP A 147 6.59 -2.91 15.40
CA ASP A 147 7.97 -2.45 15.25
C ASP A 147 8.89 -3.58 14.77
N SER A 148 8.57 -4.18 13.62
CA SER A 148 9.39 -5.22 12.99
C SER A 148 9.82 -4.79 11.59
N PRO A 149 11.07 -5.11 11.18
CA PRO A 149 11.51 -4.89 9.81
C PRO A 149 10.55 -5.50 8.80
N LEU A 150 10.21 -4.73 7.77
CA LEU A 150 9.41 -5.18 6.64
C LEU A 150 10.33 -5.57 5.48
N ASP A 151 9.96 -6.57 4.69
CA ASP A 151 10.64 -6.84 3.42
C ASP A 151 10.29 -5.78 2.39
N LEU A 152 9.00 -5.42 2.31
CA LEU A 152 8.50 -4.41 1.38
C LEU A 152 7.47 -3.51 2.06
N ALA A 153 7.65 -2.21 1.93
CA ALA A 153 6.61 -1.21 2.22
C ALA A 153 6.16 -0.55 0.93
N MET A 154 4.85 -0.50 0.70
CA MET A 154 4.21 0.25 -0.37
C MET A 154 3.40 1.36 0.29
N PHE A 155 3.85 2.61 0.15
CA PHE A 155 3.35 3.72 0.98
C PHE A 155 3.29 5.03 0.17
N PRO A 156 2.26 5.88 0.39
CA PRO A 156 2.12 7.17 -0.32
C PRO A 156 3.32 8.10 -0.20
N VAL A 157 3.74 8.67 -1.32
CA VAL A 157 4.64 9.82 -1.42
C VAL A 157 3.94 10.82 -2.33
N ASP A 158 3.09 11.67 -1.75
CA ASP A 158 1.98 12.31 -2.46
C ASP A 158 2.22 13.81 -2.72
N PRO A 159 2.46 14.21 -3.99
CA PRO A 159 2.66 15.59 -4.40
C PRO A 159 1.57 16.57 -4.00
N ARG A 160 0.34 16.10 -3.75
CA ARG A 160 -0.78 16.97 -3.40
C ARG A 160 -0.54 17.70 -2.08
N LEU A 161 0.25 17.14 -1.16
CA LEU A 161 0.53 17.69 0.17
C LEU A 161 1.58 18.83 0.21
N GLY A 162 1.86 19.47 -0.93
CA GLY A 162 2.75 20.64 -0.93
C GLY A 162 4.19 20.32 -0.50
N GLY A 163 4.75 21.11 0.42
CA GLY A 163 6.13 20.98 0.90
C GLY A 163 6.42 19.68 1.67
N ASP A 164 5.42 19.11 2.35
CA ASP A 164 5.58 17.95 3.27
C ASP A 164 5.08 16.63 2.65
N PHE A 165 5.14 16.54 1.32
CA PHE A 165 4.66 15.41 0.49
C PHE A 165 5.17 14.02 0.88
N ASP A 166 6.31 13.94 1.54
CA ASP A 166 6.93 12.69 1.96
C ASP A 166 7.04 12.54 3.48
N GLU A 167 6.47 13.45 4.28
CA GLU A 167 6.66 13.44 5.73
C GLU A 167 6.16 12.13 6.36
N GLY A 168 4.94 11.69 6.02
CA GLY A 168 4.38 10.42 6.48
C GLY A 168 5.24 9.22 6.07
N ALA A 169 5.71 9.19 4.82
CA ALA A 169 6.61 8.16 4.32
C ALA A 169 7.94 8.09 5.08
N ARG A 170 8.50 9.26 5.44
CA ARG A 170 9.74 9.34 6.22
C ARG A 170 9.55 8.79 7.63
N ILE A 171 8.49 9.22 8.33
CA ILE A 171 8.15 8.74 9.68
C ILE A 171 7.93 7.23 9.66
N PHE A 172 7.13 6.73 8.70
CA PHE A 172 6.89 5.31 8.52
C PHE A 172 8.19 4.53 8.30
N THR A 173 9.04 4.98 7.38
CA THR A 173 10.32 4.34 7.03
C THR A 173 11.25 4.24 8.24
N LEU A 174 11.34 5.29 9.06
CA LEU A 174 12.19 5.28 10.26
C LEU A 174 11.69 4.31 11.34
N LYS A 175 10.36 4.17 11.48
CA LYS A 175 9.72 3.24 12.41
C LYS A 175 9.88 1.79 11.95
N THR A 176 9.46 1.47 10.72
CA THR A 176 9.32 0.09 10.25
C THR A 176 10.56 -0.45 9.54
N LYS A 177 11.50 0.42 9.15
CA LYS A 177 12.80 0.09 8.55
C LYS A 177 12.68 -0.96 7.43
N PRO A 178 11.86 -0.72 6.41
CA PRO A 178 11.65 -1.69 5.34
C PRO A 178 12.96 -1.93 4.57
N ALA A 179 13.18 -3.14 4.09
CA ALA A 179 14.30 -3.44 3.20
C ALA A 179 14.10 -2.77 1.83
N TYR A 180 12.87 -2.84 1.30
CA TYR A 180 12.45 -2.18 0.06
C TYR A 180 11.27 -1.24 0.29
N PHE A 181 11.29 -0.07 -0.35
CA PHE A 181 10.18 0.89 -0.32
C PHE A 181 9.71 1.18 -1.74
N LEU A 182 8.43 0.98 -2.02
CA LEU A 182 7.78 1.33 -3.28
C LEU A 182 6.86 2.55 -3.02
N PRO A 183 7.16 3.72 -3.60
CA PRO A 183 6.28 4.88 -3.45
C PRO A 183 4.97 4.67 -4.22
N LEU A 184 3.86 5.01 -3.57
CA LEU A 184 2.52 5.09 -4.16
C LEU A 184 2.10 6.56 -4.32
N HIS A 185 0.97 6.82 -4.99
CA HIS A 185 0.32 8.16 -5.09
C HIS A 185 1.17 9.31 -5.65
N PHE A 186 2.34 9.02 -6.23
CA PHE A 186 3.26 10.06 -6.68
C PHE A 186 2.85 10.74 -8.00
N SER A 187 1.78 10.25 -8.65
CA SER A 187 1.17 10.79 -9.89
C SER A 187 2.17 11.24 -10.97
N GLY A 188 3.32 10.56 -11.09
CA GLY A 188 4.36 10.91 -12.08
C GLY A 188 5.19 12.16 -11.78
N ASN A 189 5.12 12.70 -10.58
CA ASN A 189 5.94 13.84 -10.17
C ASN A 189 7.39 13.39 -9.89
N ALA A 190 8.17 13.24 -10.96
CA ALA A 190 9.54 12.74 -10.89
C ALA A 190 10.45 13.58 -9.97
N GLN A 191 10.19 14.88 -9.83
CA GLN A 191 10.97 15.75 -8.96
C GLN A 191 10.75 15.42 -7.48
N LYS A 192 9.51 15.28 -7.04
CA LYS A 192 9.19 14.92 -5.65
C LYS A 192 9.67 13.51 -5.32
N VAL A 193 9.50 12.56 -6.25
CA VAL A 193 10.09 11.21 -6.11
C VAL A 193 11.61 11.28 -5.98
N GLN A 194 12.29 12.15 -6.74
CA GLN A 194 13.74 12.34 -6.61
C GLN A 194 14.12 12.91 -5.24
N THR A 195 13.40 13.91 -4.73
CA THR A 195 13.66 14.47 -3.40
C THR A 195 13.51 13.42 -2.31
N PHE A 196 12.48 12.57 -2.38
CA PHE A 196 12.34 11.44 -1.45
C PHE A 196 13.45 10.39 -1.65
N ALA A 197 13.86 10.12 -2.89
CA ALA A 197 14.96 9.21 -3.20
C ALA A 197 16.30 9.66 -2.60
N ASP A 198 16.59 10.96 -2.65
CA ASP A 198 17.79 11.54 -2.06
C ASP A 198 17.78 11.39 -0.53
N TRP A 199 16.61 11.59 0.09
CA TRP A 199 16.45 11.39 1.53
C TRP A 199 16.59 9.91 1.92
N ILE A 200 15.87 9.00 1.26
CA ILE A 200 15.82 7.59 1.66
C ILE A 200 17.16 6.88 1.44
N ALA A 201 18.01 7.38 0.52
CA ALA A 201 19.38 6.91 0.34
C ALA A 201 20.30 7.13 1.57
N SER A 202 19.88 7.96 2.54
CA SER A 202 20.54 8.10 3.83
C SER A 202 20.17 6.99 4.84
N THR A 203 19.24 6.12 4.49
CA THR A 203 18.79 4.97 5.29
C THR A 203 19.33 3.65 4.72
N ALA A 204 19.02 2.52 5.35
CA ALA A 204 19.33 1.19 4.80
C ALA A 204 18.28 0.69 3.78
N THR A 205 17.20 1.46 3.57
CA THR A 205 16.07 1.08 2.72
C THR A 205 16.36 1.34 1.24
N ILE A 206 16.07 0.35 0.40
CA ILE A 206 16.22 0.44 -1.05
C ILE A 206 14.91 0.95 -1.67
N LEU A 207 14.96 2.09 -2.35
CA LEU A 207 13.82 2.61 -3.09
C LEU A 207 13.60 1.84 -4.41
N LEU A 208 12.41 1.27 -4.58
CA LEU A 208 11.92 0.73 -5.84
C LEU A 208 11.33 1.87 -6.67
N ARG A 209 12.18 2.56 -7.43
CA ARG A 209 11.78 3.75 -8.17
C ARG A 209 10.98 3.37 -9.42
N SER A 210 9.71 3.80 -9.47
CA SER A 210 8.91 3.88 -10.69
C SER A 210 8.61 5.34 -11.02
N ASP A 211 8.59 5.70 -12.31
CA ASP A 211 8.38 7.06 -12.82
C ASP A 211 7.04 7.20 -13.55
N GLN A 212 6.67 6.25 -14.42
CA GLN A 212 5.35 6.09 -15.02
C GLN A 212 5.15 4.67 -15.58
N GLY A 213 3.91 4.19 -15.55
CA GLY A 213 3.53 2.92 -16.17
C GLY A 213 4.08 1.68 -15.46
N VAL A 214 3.91 0.53 -16.11
CA VAL A 214 4.23 -0.76 -15.49
C VAL A 214 5.73 -0.92 -15.32
N THR A 215 6.19 -1.04 -14.08
CA THR A 215 7.62 -1.26 -13.73
C THR A 215 7.77 -2.54 -12.94
N THR A 216 8.72 -3.40 -13.33
CA THR A 216 8.97 -4.70 -12.66
C THR A 216 10.29 -4.64 -11.88
N PHE A 217 10.27 -5.12 -10.64
CA PHE A 217 11.43 -5.26 -9.77
C PHE A 217 11.54 -6.73 -9.33
N GLU A 218 12.75 -7.26 -9.37
CA GLU A 218 13.07 -8.55 -8.77
C GLU A 218 13.76 -8.29 -7.43
N ILE A 219 13.10 -8.71 -6.35
CA ILE A 219 13.62 -8.53 -4.99
C ILE A 219 13.93 -9.89 -4.35
N LYS A 220 15.08 -9.91 -3.68
CA LYS A 220 15.72 -11.11 -3.15
C LYS A 220 15.11 -11.58 -1.86
#